data_AF-A0A2S7JIK3-F1
#
_entry.id   AF-A0A2S7JIK3-F1
#
_cell.length_a   1.000
_cell.length_b   1.000
_cell.length_c   1.000
_cell.angle_alpha   90.00
_cell.angle_beta   90.00
_cell.angle_gamma   90.00
#
_symmetry.space_group_name_H-M   'P 1'
#
loop_
_entity.id
_entity.type
_entity.pdbx_description
1 polymer ?
#
loop_
_entity_poly.entity_id
_entity_poly.type
_entity_poly.pdbx_seq_one_letter_code
_entity_poly.pdbx_strand_id
1 'polypeptide(L)'
;MARHWTPGFFSRILFGGSWSLEVVPEGLRVDDRLYGWSDLTCCSVAPAFFWGHLRLGQGDQEIFLRGMSRRLAEEISACAKTLGVMLPSIKALRAAMASDRYVSNRMVREALAISGAHASHWHPDQSGLLAPDLEPLGPDLKLFEQVTSGDYSAIEARNDKFVAQETVLHDEYFCSVESSVLTLEQRVATVVMEDCNLVIAAAGSGKTSVLVAKVGYLVKKGYASPEEILVLSFNASVADEIEARIKERLVQSDGGLQDRPSHAQLA
;
A
#
# COMPACT_ATOMS: atom_id res chain seq x y z
N MET A 1 -5.42 -23.46 -13.25
CA MET A 1 -6.86 -23.80 -13.45
C MET A 1 -7.54 -23.64 -12.11
N ALA A 2 -8.63 -22.86 -12.04
CA ALA A 2 -9.40 -22.72 -10.81
C ALA A 2 -9.92 -24.09 -10.36
N ARG A 3 -9.66 -24.46 -9.11
CA ARG A 3 -10.13 -25.73 -8.57
C ARG A 3 -11.52 -25.52 -7.98
N HIS A 4 -12.47 -26.29 -8.50
CA HIS A 4 -13.84 -26.32 -8.00
C HIS A 4 -14.00 -27.48 -7.03
N TRP A 5 -14.38 -27.14 -5.81
CA TRP A 5 -14.72 -28.07 -4.75
C TRP A 5 -16.24 -28.22 -4.73
N THR A 6 -16.70 -29.47 -4.67
CA THR A 6 -18.12 -29.78 -4.59
C THR A 6 -18.34 -30.86 -3.53
N PRO A 7 -19.56 -30.98 -2.97
CA PRO A 7 -19.84 -32.03 -2.01
C PRO A 7 -19.68 -33.40 -2.68
N GLY A 8 -19.08 -34.36 -1.96
CA GLY A 8 -18.90 -35.72 -2.44
C GLY A 8 -20.23 -36.43 -2.74
N PHE A 9 -20.19 -37.46 -3.59
CA PHE A 9 -21.39 -38.20 -4.03
C PHE A 9 -22.31 -38.63 -2.88
N PHE A 10 -21.77 -39.28 -1.85
CA PHE A 10 -22.55 -39.72 -0.69
C PHE A 10 -23.05 -38.55 0.17
N SER A 11 -22.34 -37.43 0.23
CA SER A 11 -22.78 -36.28 1.01
C SER A 11 -23.94 -35.53 0.34
N ARG A 12 -23.98 -35.49 -1.01
CA ARG A 12 -25.13 -34.98 -1.76
C ARG A 12 -26.40 -35.79 -1.49
N ILE A 13 -26.29 -37.11 -1.46
CA ILE A 13 -27.42 -38.02 -1.18
C ILE A 13 -27.91 -37.87 0.26
N LEU A 14 -26.99 -37.76 1.22
CA LEU A 14 -27.32 -37.72 2.66
C LEU A 14 -27.77 -36.35 3.15
N PHE A 15 -27.26 -35.25 2.58
CA PHE A 15 -27.49 -33.90 3.10
C PHE A 15 -28.19 -32.95 2.12
N GLY A 16 -28.50 -33.38 0.91
CA GLY A 16 -29.34 -32.64 -0.05
C GLY A 16 -28.75 -31.32 -0.57
N GLY A 17 -27.47 -31.04 -0.33
CA GLY A 17 -26.82 -29.78 -0.73
C GLY A 17 -26.04 -29.90 -2.03
N SER A 18 -26.32 -28.99 -2.98
CA SER A 18 -25.44 -28.70 -4.12
C SER A 18 -24.80 -27.33 -3.87
N TRP A 19 -23.48 -27.33 -3.69
CA TRP A 19 -22.68 -26.10 -3.65
C TRP A 19 -21.43 -26.30 -4.52
N SER A 20 -20.97 -25.21 -5.12
CA SER A 20 -19.69 -25.09 -5.80
C SER A 20 -18.86 -24.07 -5.05
N LEU A 21 -17.67 -24.48 -4.62
CA LEU A 21 -16.72 -23.64 -3.91
C LEU A 21 -15.44 -23.51 -4.72
N GLU A 22 -14.98 -22.28 -4.92
CA GLU A 22 -13.69 -21.94 -5.47
C GLU A 22 -12.93 -21.11 -4.43
N VAL A 23 -11.66 -21.42 -4.21
CA VAL A 23 -10.77 -20.60 -3.38
C VAL A 23 -10.07 -19.62 -4.31
N VAL A 24 -10.11 -18.33 -3.97
CA VAL A 24 -9.46 -17.26 -4.73
C VAL A 24 -8.62 -16.39 -3.80
N PRO A 25 -7.64 -15.63 -4.32
CA PRO A 25 -6.82 -14.73 -3.52
C PRO A 25 -7.60 -13.80 -2.59
N GLU A 26 -8.77 -13.33 -3.02
CA GLU A 26 -9.60 -12.40 -2.27
C GLU A 26 -10.49 -13.08 -1.21
N GLY A 27 -10.77 -14.39 -1.33
CA GLY A 27 -11.74 -15.06 -0.47
C GLY A 27 -12.19 -16.45 -0.94
N LEU A 28 -13.45 -16.75 -0.63
CA LEU A 28 -14.13 -17.97 -1.03
C LEU A 28 -15.28 -17.61 -1.96
N ARG A 29 -15.31 -18.15 -3.18
CA ARG A 29 -16.44 -17.99 -4.10
C ARG A 29 -17.35 -19.20 -3.97
N VAL A 30 -18.57 -18.99 -3.49
CA VAL A 30 -19.61 -20.02 -3.32
C VAL A 30 -20.79 -19.70 -4.22
N ASP A 31 -21.11 -20.57 -5.16
CA ASP A 31 -22.27 -20.44 -6.07
C ASP A 31 -22.41 -19.01 -6.63
N ASP A 32 -21.29 -18.48 -7.19
CA ASP A 32 -21.11 -17.13 -7.76
C ASP A 32 -20.96 -15.96 -6.79
N ARG A 33 -21.10 -16.19 -5.48
CA ARG A 33 -20.90 -15.15 -4.48
C ARG A 33 -19.52 -15.20 -3.84
N LEU A 34 -18.83 -14.06 -3.79
CA LEU A 34 -17.56 -13.91 -3.09
C LEU A 34 -17.77 -13.59 -1.60
N TYR A 35 -17.17 -14.41 -0.74
CA TYR A 35 -17.00 -14.18 0.68
C TYR A 35 -15.52 -13.80 0.91
N GLY A 36 -15.26 -12.49 1.02
CA GLY A 36 -13.89 -11.96 1.15
C GLY A 36 -13.25 -12.39 2.47
N TRP A 37 -11.96 -12.74 2.47
CA TRP A 37 -11.26 -13.18 3.67
C TRP A 37 -11.40 -12.18 4.84
N SER A 38 -11.32 -10.89 4.55
CA SER A 38 -11.44 -9.78 5.51
C SER A 38 -12.87 -9.48 5.94
N ASP A 39 -13.86 -9.98 5.20
CA ASP A 39 -15.28 -9.64 5.41
C ASP A 39 -16.02 -10.75 6.20
N LEU A 40 -15.35 -11.88 6.43
CA LEU A 40 -15.89 -13.01 7.14
C LEU A 40 -16.07 -12.68 8.64
N THR A 41 -17.31 -12.70 9.11
CA THR A 41 -17.64 -12.61 10.54
C THR A 41 -17.43 -13.94 11.25
N CYS A 42 -17.58 -15.07 10.53
CA CYS A 42 -17.18 -16.37 11.02
C CYS A 42 -16.74 -17.31 9.90
N CYS A 43 -15.76 -18.16 10.20
CA CYS A 43 -15.35 -19.27 9.33
C CYS A 43 -14.89 -20.43 10.21
N SER A 44 -15.81 -21.35 10.51
CA SER A 44 -15.57 -22.44 11.48
C SER A 44 -16.01 -23.80 10.95
N VAL A 45 -15.36 -24.83 11.45
CA VAL A 45 -15.67 -26.22 11.12
C VAL A 45 -16.60 -26.78 12.19
N ALA A 46 -17.81 -27.18 11.81
CA ALA A 46 -18.72 -27.86 12.73
C ALA A 46 -18.31 -29.32 12.94
N PRO A 47 -18.45 -29.86 14.17
CA PRO A 47 -18.07 -31.23 14.47
C PRO A 47 -18.96 -32.23 13.74
N ALA A 48 -18.35 -33.16 13.01
CA ALA A 48 -19.01 -34.30 12.39
C ALA A 48 -18.06 -35.50 12.28
N PHE A 49 -18.64 -36.71 12.26
CA PHE A 49 -17.91 -37.96 12.47
C PHE A 49 -17.01 -38.36 11.29
N PHE A 50 -17.42 -38.04 10.04
CA PHE A 50 -16.65 -38.33 8.82
C PHE A 50 -16.48 -37.14 7.87
N TRP A 51 -17.31 -36.11 7.97
CA TRP A 51 -17.30 -34.93 7.10
C TRP A 51 -16.93 -33.68 7.89
N GLY A 52 -16.38 -32.68 7.19
CA GLY A 52 -16.37 -31.30 7.66
C GLY A 52 -17.64 -30.59 7.19
N HIS A 53 -18.21 -29.76 8.04
CA HIS A 53 -19.18 -28.75 7.62
C HIS A 53 -18.57 -27.39 7.87
N LEU A 54 -18.48 -26.56 6.83
CA LEU A 54 -17.94 -25.21 6.98
C LEU A 54 -19.10 -24.24 7.16
N ARG A 55 -19.06 -23.51 8.27
CA ARG A 55 -19.93 -22.38 8.55
C ARG A 55 -19.20 -21.12 8.11
N LEU A 56 -19.79 -20.38 7.18
CA LEU A 56 -19.30 -19.07 6.73
C LEU A 56 -20.33 -18.01 7.08
N GLY A 57 -19.89 -16.93 7.69
CA GLY A 57 -20.70 -15.76 7.98
C GLY A 57 -20.11 -14.50 7.39
N GLN A 58 -20.95 -13.63 6.85
CA GLN A 58 -20.58 -12.28 6.38
C GLN A 58 -21.74 -11.34 6.69
N GLY A 59 -21.52 -10.36 7.57
CA GLY A 59 -22.59 -9.55 8.15
C GLY A 59 -23.62 -10.44 8.88
N ASP A 60 -24.91 -10.21 8.60
CA ASP A 60 -26.03 -10.97 9.18
C ASP A 60 -26.33 -12.29 8.45
N GLN A 61 -25.60 -12.58 7.38
CA GLN A 61 -25.83 -13.77 6.56
C GLN A 61 -24.87 -14.87 6.93
N GLU A 62 -25.42 -16.08 7.00
CA GLU A 62 -24.68 -17.28 7.34
C GLU A 62 -25.07 -18.44 6.42
N ILE A 63 -24.06 -19.14 5.92
CA ILE A 63 -24.22 -20.31 5.08
C ILE A 63 -23.50 -21.51 5.67
N PHE A 64 -24.05 -22.69 5.41
CA PHE A 64 -23.47 -23.96 5.84
C PHE A 64 -23.14 -24.83 4.63
N LEU A 65 -21.85 -24.94 4.32
CA LEU A 65 -21.35 -25.84 3.30
C LEU A 65 -21.19 -27.23 3.90
N ARG A 66 -22.19 -28.08 3.69
CA ARG A 66 -22.22 -29.42 4.28
C ARG A 66 -21.53 -30.44 3.39
N GLY A 67 -20.84 -31.40 4.01
CA GLY A 67 -20.38 -32.59 3.32
C GLY A 67 -19.07 -32.41 2.55
N MET A 68 -18.19 -31.52 3.00
CA MET A 68 -16.82 -31.41 2.52
C MET A 68 -15.87 -32.34 3.31
N SER A 69 -14.64 -32.54 2.83
CA SER A 69 -13.64 -33.25 3.62
C SER A 69 -13.24 -32.41 4.84
N ARG A 70 -12.98 -33.08 5.97
CA ARG A 70 -12.57 -32.40 7.21
C ARG A 70 -11.28 -31.59 7.01
N ARG A 71 -10.31 -32.16 6.30
CA ARG A 71 -9.05 -31.50 5.95
C ARG A 71 -9.27 -30.19 5.19
N LEU A 72 -10.12 -30.20 4.16
CA LEU A 72 -10.42 -28.98 3.39
C LEU A 72 -11.07 -27.92 4.28
N ALA A 73 -12.05 -28.31 5.11
CA ALA A 73 -12.73 -27.40 6.02
C ALA A 73 -11.75 -26.74 7.02
N GLU A 74 -10.85 -27.54 7.58
CA GLU A 74 -9.83 -27.08 8.54
C GLU A 74 -8.82 -26.14 7.88
N GLU A 75 -8.33 -26.46 6.67
CA GLU A 75 -7.41 -25.59 5.92
C GLU A 75 -8.08 -24.25 5.53
N ILE A 76 -9.34 -24.27 5.09
CA ILE A 76 -10.09 -23.04 4.80
C ILE A 76 -10.29 -22.20 6.06
N SER A 77 -10.68 -22.82 7.18
CA SER A 77 -10.85 -22.11 8.45
C SER A 77 -9.54 -21.50 8.96
N ALA A 78 -8.41 -22.19 8.79
CA ALA A 78 -7.10 -21.66 9.11
C ALA A 78 -6.75 -20.45 8.23
N CYS A 79 -6.95 -20.55 6.91
CA CYS A 79 -6.69 -19.45 5.97
C CYS A 79 -7.59 -18.24 6.27
N ALA A 80 -8.87 -18.45 6.57
CA ALA A 80 -9.78 -17.35 6.90
C ALA A 80 -9.31 -16.57 8.14
N LYS A 81 -8.79 -17.26 9.16
CA LYS A 81 -8.26 -16.63 10.37
C LYS A 81 -7.00 -15.81 10.10
N THR A 82 -6.10 -16.29 9.24
CA THR A 82 -4.83 -15.62 8.97
C THR A 82 -4.97 -14.54 7.90
N LEU A 83 -5.45 -14.91 6.72
CA LEU A 83 -5.64 -13.98 5.60
C LEU A 83 -6.69 -12.91 5.91
N GLY A 84 -7.72 -13.21 6.71
CA GLY A 84 -8.69 -12.21 7.12
C GLY A 84 -8.06 -11.03 7.85
N VAL A 85 -7.00 -11.28 8.62
CA VAL A 85 -6.26 -10.25 9.36
C VAL A 85 -5.18 -9.61 8.51
N MET A 86 -4.43 -10.41 7.74
CA MET A 86 -3.24 -9.93 7.00
C MET A 86 -3.56 -9.26 5.67
N LEU A 87 -4.60 -9.72 4.96
CA LEU A 87 -4.87 -9.29 3.58
C LEU A 87 -5.11 -7.79 3.43
N PRO A 88 -5.78 -7.08 4.36
CA PRO A 88 -5.87 -5.62 4.32
C PRO A 88 -4.49 -4.94 4.31
N SER A 89 -3.56 -5.37 5.17
CA SER A 89 -2.20 -4.84 5.21
C SER A 89 -1.40 -5.15 3.95
N ILE A 90 -1.53 -6.38 3.44
CA ILE A 90 -0.91 -6.80 2.17
C ILE A 90 -1.40 -5.92 1.02
N LYS A 91 -2.71 -5.68 0.93
CA LYS A 91 -3.32 -4.79 -0.08
C LYS A 91 -2.82 -3.35 0.05
N ALA A 92 -2.74 -2.83 1.28
CA ALA A 92 -2.23 -1.48 1.53
C ALA A 92 -0.75 -1.34 1.13
N LEU A 93 0.08 -2.33 1.46
CA LEU A 93 1.49 -2.34 1.08
C LEU A 93 1.67 -2.45 -0.44
N ARG A 94 0.90 -3.32 -1.11
CA ARG A 94 0.87 -3.41 -2.58
C ARG A 94 0.48 -2.07 -3.21
N ALA A 95 -0.56 -1.41 -2.68
CA ALA A 95 -1.00 -0.10 -3.16
C ALA A 95 0.08 0.98 -2.98
N ALA A 96 0.79 0.98 -1.85
CA ALA A 96 1.94 1.86 -1.62
C ALA A 96 3.04 1.62 -2.67
N MET A 97 3.44 0.38 -2.89
CA MET A 97 4.48 0.01 -3.85
C MET A 97 4.12 0.35 -5.30
N ALA A 98 2.84 0.24 -5.65
CA ALA A 98 2.31 0.55 -6.98
C ALA A 98 2.00 2.05 -7.18
N SER A 99 2.09 2.88 -6.15
CA SER A 99 1.83 4.32 -6.26
C SER A 99 2.84 5.01 -7.16
N ASP A 100 2.47 6.15 -7.75
CA ASP A 100 3.38 7.04 -8.49
C ASP A 100 4.02 8.09 -7.57
N ARG A 101 4.39 7.70 -6.36
CA ARG A 101 5.00 8.57 -5.33
C ARG A 101 6.12 7.87 -4.61
N TYR A 102 7.01 8.59 -3.94
CA TYR A 102 7.96 7.98 -3.01
C TYR A 102 7.22 7.22 -1.90
N VAL A 103 7.66 6.00 -1.56
CA VAL A 103 7.07 5.22 -0.46
C VAL A 103 7.75 5.61 0.84
N SER A 104 7.05 6.37 1.70
CA SER A 104 7.58 6.82 2.99
C SER A 104 7.49 5.73 4.06
N ASN A 105 8.30 5.86 5.10
CA ASN A 105 8.24 4.97 6.27
C ASN A 105 6.87 5.02 6.96
N ARG A 106 6.17 6.16 6.98
CA ARG A 106 4.77 6.23 7.45
C ARG A 106 3.84 5.38 6.61
N MET A 107 3.90 5.41 5.28
CA MET A 107 3.02 4.60 4.44
C MET A 107 3.17 3.11 4.76
N VAL A 108 4.42 2.66 4.93
CA VAL A 108 4.72 1.27 5.32
C VAL A 108 4.18 0.96 6.71
N ARG A 109 4.43 1.82 7.71
CA ARG A 109 3.93 1.64 9.07
C ARG A 109 2.40 1.62 9.13
N GLU A 110 1.73 2.52 8.42
CA GLU A 110 0.27 2.59 8.34
C GLU A 110 -0.29 1.31 7.69
N ALA A 111 0.33 0.80 6.63
CA ALA A 111 -0.06 -0.46 6.02
C ALA A 111 0.07 -1.64 6.99
N LEU A 112 1.19 -1.76 7.72
CA LEU A 112 1.41 -2.83 8.69
C LEU A 112 0.49 -2.72 9.92
N ALA A 113 0.14 -1.50 10.33
CA ALA A 113 -0.70 -1.25 11.49
C ALA A 113 -2.12 -1.80 11.33
N ILE A 114 -2.61 -1.99 10.10
CA ILE A 114 -3.96 -2.51 9.82
C ILE A 114 -4.16 -3.91 10.42
N SER A 115 -3.15 -4.78 10.34
CA SER A 115 -3.20 -6.15 10.89
C SER A 115 -2.77 -6.24 12.36
N GLY A 116 -2.18 -5.17 12.91
CA GLY A 116 -1.55 -5.19 14.24
C GLY A 116 -0.45 -6.24 14.38
N ALA A 117 -0.19 -6.69 15.62
CA ALA A 117 0.89 -7.64 15.95
C ALA A 117 0.64 -9.10 15.50
N HIS A 118 -0.49 -9.39 14.84
CA HIS A 118 -0.89 -10.75 14.46
C HIS A 118 -0.27 -11.24 13.15
N ALA A 119 0.55 -10.42 12.50
CA ALA A 119 1.07 -10.60 11.15
C ALA A 119 2.15 -11.71 11.00
N SER A 120 2.74 -12.18 12.08
CA SER A 120 4.06 -12.84 12.05
C SER A 120 4.08 -14.37 11.87
N HIS A 121 2.95 -15.04 11.57
CA HIS A 121 2.88 -16.50 11.75
C HIS A 121 2.28 -17.33 10.63
N TRP A 122 1.94 -16.76 9.46
CA TRP A 122 1.39 -17.56 8.36
C TRP A 122 2.43 -17.82 7.26
N HIS A 123 2.69 -19.10 7.00
CA HIS A 123 3.49 -19.55 5.86
C HIS A 123 2.57 -20.27 4.85
N PRO A 124 2.56 -19.89 3.57
CA PRO A 124 1.74 -20.50 2.52
C PRO A 124 1.89 -22.03 2.45
N ASP A 125 3.10 -22.53 2.73
CA ASP A 125 3.47 -23.95 2.74
C ASP A 125 2.64 -24.80 3.73
N GLN A 126 1.98 -24.16 4.70
CA GLN A 126 1.09 -24.83 5.64
C GLN A 126 -0.29 -25.17 5.02
N SER A 127 -0.59 -24.64 3.83
CA SER A 127 -1.89 -24.71 3.16
C SER A 127 -1.89 -25.77 2.06
N GLY A 128 -1.52 -27.02 2.37
CA GLY A 128 -1.21 -28.02 1.35
C GLY A 128 -2.28 -28.24 0.28
N LEU A 129 -3.58 -28.23 0.62
CA LEU A 129 -4.66 -28.31 -0.36
C LEU A 129 -4.90 -26.98 -1.07
N LEU A 130 -4.76 -25.84 -0.39
CA LEU A 130 -5.14 -24.52 -0.93
C LEU A 130 -4.00 -23.76 -1.61
N ALA A 131 -2.75 -24.19 -1.43
CA ALA A 131 -1.55 -23.48 -1.91
C ALA A 131 -1.59 -23.15 -3.40
N PRO A 132 -2.00 -24.06 -4.32
CA PRO A 132 -2.15 -23.69 -5.73
C PRO A 132 -3.17 -22.59 -6.02
N ASP A 133 -4.24 -22.46 -5.22
CA ASP A 133 -5.25 -21.41 -5.41
C ASP A 133 -4.80 -20.06 -4.82
N LEU A 134 -3.89 -20.09 -3.84
CA LEU A 134 -3.32 -18.93 -3.16
C LEU A 134 -1.97 -18.48 -3.73
N GLU A 135 -1.39 -19.25 -4.66
CA GLU A 135 -0.13 -18.93 -5.35
C GLU A 135 -0.08 -17.50 -5.93
N PRO A 136 -1.17 -16.93 -6.48
CA PRO A 136 -1.16 -15.54 -6.96
C PRO A 136 -0.89 -14.49 -5.87
N LEU A 137 -1.08 -14.80 -4.58
CA LEU A 137 -0.72 -13.91 -3.47
C LEU A 137 0.78 -13.98 -3.14
N GLY A 138 1.51 -14.96 -3.67
CA GLY A 138 2.90 -15.27 -3.30
C GLY A 138 3.84 -14.06 -3.29
N PRO A 139 3.88 -13.21 -4.34
CA PRO A 139 4.74 -12.03 -4.35
C PRO A 139 4.45 -11.05 -3.22
N ASP A 140 3.17 -10.79 -2.93
CA ASP A 140 2.80 -9.82 -1.90
C ASP A 140 2.95 -10.37 -0.49
N LEU A 141 2.73 -11.68 -0.32
CA LEU A 141 3.03 -12.38 0.92
C LEU A 141 4.52 -12.36 1.24
N LYS A 142 5.36 -12.59 0.22
CA LYS A 142 6.81 -12.51 0.37
C LYS A 142 7.26 -11.10 0.73
N LEU A 143 6.71 -10.08 0.06
CA LEU A 143 7.01 -8.68 0.39
C LEU A 143 6.55 -8.35 1.82
N PHE A 144 5.35 -8.78 2.20
CA PHE A 144 4.82 -8.55 3.53
C PHE A 144 5.69 -9.22 4.60
N GLU A 145 6.06 -10.49 4.42
CA GLU A 145 6.98 -11.22 5.30
C GLU A 145 8.33 -10.51 5.42
N GLN A 146 8.93 -10.12 4.30
CA GLN A 146 10.19 -9.38 4.25
C GLN A 146 10.12 -8.10 5.08
N VAL A 147 9.10 -7.27 4.85
CA VAL A 147 8.92 -5.99 5.55
C VAL A 147 8.64 -6.20 7.03
N THR A 148 7.82 -7.18 7.40
CA THR A 148 7.55 -7.49 8.82
C THR A 148 8.76 -8.05 9.56
N SER A 149 9.72 -8.65 8.84
CA SER A 149 11.00 -9.08 9.39
C SER A 149 12.01 -7.94 9.60
N GLY A 150 11.66 -6.72 9.16
CA GLY A 150 12.52 -5.54 9.24
C GLY A 150 13.45 -5.37 8.04
N ASP A 151 13.30 -6.18 7.00
CA ASP A 151 14.01 -5.99 5.73
C ASP A 151 13.19 -5.09 4.79
N TYR A 152 13.68 -3.88 4.57
CA TYR A 152 13.04 -2.88 3.71
C TYR A 152 13.72 -2.75 2.33
N SER A 153 14.63 -3.65 1.97
CA SER A 153 15.43 -3.55 0.74
C SER A 153 14.61 -3.49 -0.54
N ALA A 154 13.45 -4.17 -0.58
CA ALA A 154 12.54 -4.10 -1.72
C ALA A 154 11.90 -2.70 -1.88
N ILE A 155 11.61 -2.02 -0.77
CA ILE A 155 11.06 -0.66 -0.76
C ILE A 155 12.17 0.33 -1.16
N GLU A 156 13.38 0.17 -0.62
CA GLU A 156 14.55 0.99 -0.97
C GLU A 156 14.84 0.90 -2.47
N ALA A 157 14.96 -0.31 -3.03
CA ALA A 157 15.22 -0.50 -4.46
C ALA A 157 14.13 0.12 -5.34
N ARG A 158 12.88 0.05 -4.91
CA ARG A 158 11.76 0.68 -5.61
C ARG A 158 11.84 2.21 -5.53
N ASN A 159 12.17 2.76 -4.36
CA ASN A 159 12.33 4.21 -4.17
C ASN A 159 13.52 4.77 -4.94
N ASP A 160 14.64 4.05 -5.01
CA ASP A 160 15.80 4.43 -5.82
C ASP A 160 15.42 4.52 -7.30
N LYS A 161 14.66 3.55 -7.80
CA LYS A 161 14.14 3.57 -9.18
C LYS A 161 13.21 4.75 -9.40
N PHE A 162 12.29 5.01 -8.47
CA PHE A 162 11.40 6.17 -8.53
C PHE A 162 12.20 7.48 -8.58
N VAL A 163 13.18 7.67 -7.70
CA VAL A 163 14.02 8.88 -7.66
C VAL A 163 14.81 9.05 -8.96
N ALA A 164 15.43 7.98 -9.48
CA ALA A 164 16.16 8.03 -10.74
C ALA A 164 15.25 8.42 -11.92
N GLN A 165 14.02 7.91 -11.95
CA GLN A 165 13.05 8.25 -13.01
C GLN A 165 12.56 9.69 -12.87
N GLU A 166 12.21 10.11 -11.66
CA GLU A 166 11.64 11.43 -11.38
C GLU A 166 12.64 12.55 -11.64
N THR A 167 13.92 12.33 -11.31
CA THR A 167 15.00 13.30 -11.56
C THR A 167 15.26 13.55 -13.05
N VAL A 168 14.99 12.56 -13.91
CA VAL A 168 15.05 12.69 -15.36
C VAL A 168 13.77 13.30 -15.91
N LEU A 169 12.61 12.84 -15.43
CA LEU A 169 11.29 13.33 -15.87
C LEU A 169 11.13 14.84 -15.64
N HIS A 170 11.72 15.35 -14.56
CA HIS A 170 11.66 16.76 -14.18
C HIS A 170 12.97 17.52 -14.43
N ASP A 171 13.81 17.08 -15.37
CA ASP A 171 15.11 17.72 -15.66
C ASP A 171 14.99 19.21 -15.96
N GLU A 172 14.04 19.61 -16.84
CA GLU A 172 13.81 21.02 -17.17
C GLU A 172 13.51 21.87 -15.93
N TYR A 173 12.67 21.34 -15.04
CA TYR A 173 12.35 22.01 -13.77
C TYR A 173 13.60 22.19 -12.91
N PHE A 174 14.43 21.15 -12.77
CA PHE A 174 15.64 21.23 -11.96
C PHE A 174 16.75 22.10 -12.58
N CYS A 175 16.69 22.32 -13.89
CA CYS A 175 17.58 23.23 -14.61
C CYS A 175 17.15 24.69 -14.50
N SER A 176 15.86 24.98 -14.25
CA SER A 176 15.33 26.35 -14.28
C SER A 176 14.80 26.86 -12.93
N VAL A 177 14.56 25.98 -11.95
CA VAL A 177 13.93 26.37 -10.68
C VAL A 177 14.77 27.34 -9.87
N GLU A 178 16.09 27.32 -9.99
CA GLU A 178 16.99 28.23 -9.29
C GLU A 178 17.91 28.94 -10.28
N SER A 179 18.61 29.98 -9.83
CA SER A 179 19.55 30.72 -10.69
C SER A 179 20.68 29.84 -11.23
N SER A 180 20.96 28.73 -10.52
CA SER A 180 21.93 27.72 -10.89
C SER A 180 21.23 26.38 -11.02
N VAL A 181 21.66 25.56 -11.99
CA VAL A 181 21.19 24.19 -12.18
C VAL A 181 21.46 23.39 -10.90
N LEU A 182 20.45 22.66 -10.42
CA LEU A 182 20.60 21.82 -9.24
C LEU A 182 21.50 20.60 -9.53
N THR A 183 22.41 20.30 -8.60
CA THR A 183 23.21 19.07 -8.64
C THR A 183 22.34 17.83 -8.46
N LEU A 184 22.87 16.66 -8.80
CA LEU A 184 22.13 15.40 -8.64
C LEU A 184 21.68 15.19 -7.18
N GLU A 185 22.52 15.47 -6.20
CA GLU A 185 22.22 15.33 -4.78
C GLU A 185 21.09 16.27 -4.34
N GLN A 186 21.07 17.50 -4.85
CA GLN A 186 20.01 18.47 -4.59
C GLN A 186 18.68 18.04 -5.21
N ARG A 187 18.72 17.48 -6.44
CA ARG A 187 17.54 16.90 -7.10
C ARG A 187 17.01 15.70 -6.33
N VAL A 188 17.89 14.79 -5.89
CA VAL A 188 17.52 13.65 -5.04
C VAL A 188 16.88 14.13 -3.74
N ALA A 189 17.47 15.09 -3.03
CA ALA A 189 16.88 15.66 -1.81
C ALA A 189 15.49 16.30 -2.07
N THR A 190 15.31 16.88 -3.25
CA THR A 190 14.02 17.42 -3.70
C THR A 190 12.98 16.33 -3.97
N VAL A 191 13.36 15.20 -4.55
CA VAL A 191 12.43 14.11 -4.87
C VAL A 191 12.13 13.19 -3.70
N VAL A 192 13.09 12.95 -2.79
CA VAL A 192 12.91 12.05 -1.63
C VAL A 192 11.84 12.60 -0.69
N MET A 193 10.69 11.96 -0.66
CA MET A 193 9.51 12.39 0.10
C MET A 193 9.29 11.51 1.33
N GLU A 194 10.34 11.39 2.14
CA GLU A 194 10.17 10.83 3.48
C GLU A 194 9.42 11.78 4.41
N ASP A 195 8.81 11.23 5.47
CA ASP A 195 8.07 12.03 6.45
C ASP A 195 8.98 13.06 7.14
N CYS A 196 10.22 12.64 7.43
CA CYS A 196 11.26 13.48 7.99
C CYS A 196 12.52 13.31 7.15
N ASN A 197 12.97 14.38 6.49
CA ASN A 197 14.19 14.38 5.69
C ASN A 197 15.23 15.35 6.28
N LEU A 198 16.41 14.83 6.62
CA LEU A 198 17.54 15.62 7.11
C LEU A 198 18.56 15.82 5.98
N VAL A 199 18.70 17.07 5.51
CA VAL A 199 19.70 17.44 4.52
C VAL A 199 20.92 18.03 5.21
N ILE A 200 22.03 17.29 5.22
CA ILE A 200 23.33 17.77 5.74
C ILE A 200 24.12 18.37 4.58
N ALA A 201 24.47 19.65 4.67
CA ALA A 201 25.18 20.31 3.59
C ALA A 201 26.10 21.43 4.08
N ALA A 202 27.29 21.52 3.50
CA ALA A 202 28.31 22.54 3.81
C ALA A 202 27.79 23.97 3.60
N ALA A 203 28.43 24.98 4.18
CA ALA A 203 28.12 26.37 3.85
C ALA A 203 28.26 26.61 2.33
N GLY A 204 27.35 27.38 1.73
CA GLY A 204 27.37 27.67 0.29
C GLY A 204 26.89 26.55 -0.65
N SER A 205 26.53 25.37 -0.14
CA SER A 205 26.08 24.21 -0.96
C SER A 205 24.64 24.28 -1.49
N GLY A 206 23.96 25.43 -1.38
CA GLY A 206 22.60 25.59 -1.92
C GLY A 206 21.48 24.97 -1.06
N LYS A 207 21.60 24.93 0.28
CA LYS A 207 20.52 24.48 1.19
C LYS A 207 19.18 25.17 0.92
N THR A 208 19.21 26.49 0.76
CA THR A 208 18.04 27.30 0.44
C THR A 208 17.47 26.93 -0.93
N SER A 209 18.34 26.64 -1.91
CA SER A 209 17.94 26.20 -3.25
C SER A 209 17.21 24.86 -3.21
N VAL A 210 17.68 23.89 -2.41
CA VAL A 210 16.98 22.61 -2.19
C VAL A 210 15.61 22.86 -1.57
N LEU A 211 15.50 23.74 -0.57
CA LEU A 211 14.24 24.05 0.09
C LEU A 211 13.22 24.66 -0.90
N VAL A 212 13.62 25.66 -1.69
CA VAL A 212 12.70 26.26 -2.66
C VAL A 212 12.32 25.26 -3.76
N ALA A 213 13.28 24.48 -4.25
CA ALA A 213 13.02 23.43 -5.23
C ALA A 213 12.07 22.35 -4.70
N LYS A 214 12.17 22.01 -3.41
CA LYS A 214 11.25 21.12 -2.70
C LYS A 214 9.83 21.66 -2.73
N VAL A 215 9.64 22.89 -2.28
CA VAL A 215 8.31 23.52 -2.23
C VAL A 215 7.70 23.61 -3.64
N GLY A 216 8.47 24.08 -4.62
CA GLY A 216 7.99 24.15 -6.00
C GLY A 216 7.63 22.77 -6.58
N TYR A 217 8.39 21.74 -6.23
CA TYR A 217 8.14 20.37 -6.69
C TYR A 217 6.86 19.80 -6.06
N LEU A 218 6.63 20.03 -4.77
CA LEU A 218 5.40 19.62 -4.07
C LEU A 218 4.15 20.21 -4.73
N VAL A 219 4.18 21.52 -5.01
CA VAL A 219 3.07 22.21 -5.66
C VAL A 219 2.89 21.74 -7.10
N LYS A 220 3.98 21.64 -7.86
CA LYS A 220 3.96 21.18 -9.27
C LYS A 220 3.42 19.76 -9.42
N LYS A 221 3.73 18.86 -8.48
CA LYS A 221 3.19 17.48 -8.45
C LYS A 221 1.78 17.39 -7.87
N GLY A 222 1.21 18.48 -7.37
CA GLY A 222 -0.08 18.47 -6.68
C GLY A 222 -0.05 17.63 -5.40
N TYR A 223 1.10 17.52 -4.75
CA TYR A 223 1.23 16.83 -3.47
C TYR A 223 0.76 17.67 -2.30
N ALA A 224 0.86 19.00 -2.42
CA ALA A 224 0.35 19.98 -1.48
C ALA A 224 0.02 21.27 -2.23
N SER A 225 -1.04 21.95 -1.81
CA SER A 225 -1.31 23.34 -2.14
C SER A 225 -0.35 24.27 -1.38
N PRO A 226 -0.06 25.49 -1.87
CA PRO A 226 0.85 26.41 -1.20
C PRO A 226 0.48 26.68 0.27
N GLU A 227 -0.80 26.77 0.59
CA GLU A 227 -1.35 26.98 1.94
C GLU A 227 -1.16 25.79 2.89
N GLU A 228 -0.85 24.59 2.38
CA GLU A 228 -0.52 23.41 3.18
C GLU A 228 0.99 23.34 3.54
N ILE A 229 1.80 24.27 3.03
CA ILE A 229 3.26 24.26 3.18
C ILE A 229 3.70 25.40 4.10
N LEU A 230 4.30 25.03 5.25
CA LEU A 230 4.93 25.97 6.17
C LEU A 230 6.46 25.91 6.03
N VAL A 231 7.07 27.07 5.80
CA VAL A 231 8.53 27.23 5.75
C VAL A 231 8.99 28.07 6.93
N LEU A 232 9.92 27.53 7.72
CA LEU A 232 10.45 28.19 8.92
C LEU A 232 11.93 28.51 8.76
N SER A 233 12.33 29.71 9.22
CA SER A 233 13.72 30.16 9.26
C SER A 233 13.98 30.92 10.56
N PHE A 234 15.21 30.84 11.07
CA PHE A 234 15.64 31.61 12.26
C PHE A 234 15.78 33.10 11.99
N ASN A 235 15.98 33.50 10.74
CA ASN A 235 16.15 34.90 10.34
C ASN A 235 14.99 35.32 9.45
N ALA A 236 14.26 36.35 9.86
CA ALA A 236 13.15 36.94 9.11
C ALA A 236 13.55 37.34 7.69
N SER A 237 14.74 37.93 7.50
CA SER A 237 15.18 38.34 6.15
C SER A 237 15.37 37.16 5.21
N VAL A 238 15.77 35.99 5.75
CA VAL A 238 15.92 34.74 4.98
C VAL A 238 14.56 34.12 4.70
N ALA A 239 13.61 34.22 5.64
CA ALA A 239 12.23 33.79 5.42
C ALA A 239 11.59 34.58 4.26
N ASP A 240 11.68 35.91 4.29
CA ASP A 240 11.14 36.81 3.26
C ASP A 240 11.74 36.50 1.88
N GLU A 241 13.05 36.24 1.83
CA GLU A 241 13.74 35.86 0.61
C GLU A 241 13.24 34.53 0.03
N ILE A 242 13.08 33.52 0.88
CA ILE A 242 12.57 32.20 0.47
C ILE A 242 11.13 32.33 -0.04
N GLU A 243 10.29 33.09 0.67
CA GLU A 243 8.90 33.34 0.28
C GLU A 243 8.81 34.03 -1.08
N ALA A 244 9.58 35.10 -1.29
CA ALA A 244 9.62 35.82 -2.56
C ALA A 244 10.03 34.89 -3.71
N ARG A 245 11.07 34.08 -3.50
CA ARG A 245 11.55 33.08 -4.47
C ARG A 245 10.49 32.02 -4.80
N ILE A 246 9.80 31.49 -3.78
CA ILE A 246 8.73 30.51 -3.98
C ILE A 246 7.60 31.14 -4.80
N LYS A 247 7.13 32.33 -4.43
CA LYS A 247 6.07 33.05 -5.14
C LYS A 247 6.41 33.29 -6.60
N GLU A 248 7.62 33.78 -6.88
CA GLU A 248 8.09 34.02 -8.26
C GLU A 248 8.04 32.75 -9.11
N ARG A 249 8.43 31.60 -8.55
CA ARG A 249 8.51 30.32 -9.27
C ARG A 249 7.16 29.64 -9.44
N LEU A 250 6.27 29.78 -8.47
CA LEU A 250 4.90 29.30 -8.58
C LEU A 250 4.13 30.07 -9.65
N VAL A 251 4.28 31.40 -9.73
CA VAL A 251 3.64 32.22 -10.77
C VAL A 251 4.11 31.86 -12.18
N GLN A 252 5.39 31.50 -12.37
CA GLN A 252 5.87 31.01 -13.67
C GLN A 252 5.34 29.62 -14.04
N SER A 253 4.90 28.84 -13.04
CA SER A 253 4.31 27.51 -13.24
C SER A 253 2.83 27.57 -13.62
N ASP A 254 2.14 28.67 -13.27
CA ASP A 254 0.69 28.89 -13.48
C ASP A 254 0.29 29.26 -14.92
N GLY A 255 1.23 29.23 -15.87
CA GLY A 255 0.92 29.33 -17.31
C GLY A 255 0.00 28.22 -17.86
N GLY A 256 -0.42 27.24 -17.03
CA GLY A 256 -1.31 26.14 -17.40
C GLY A 256 -2.41 25.77 -16.40
N LEU A 257 -2.55 26.45 -15.25
CA LEU A 257 -3.57 26.13 -14.23
C LEU A 257 -4.39 27.38 -13.84
N GLN A 258 -5.19 27.91 -14.77
CA GLN A 258 -6.27 28.83 -14.42
C GLN A 258 -7.49 28.02 -13.95
N ASP A 259 -7.66 27.86 -12.63
CA ASP A 259 -8.91 28.21 -11.92
C ASP A 259 -8.78 27.91 -10.41
N ARG A 260 -8.36 28.89 -9.61
CA ARG A 260 -8.80 29.13 -8.21
C ARG A 260 -8.11 30.37 -7.62
N PRO A 261 -8.82 31.16 -6.79
CA PRO A 261 -8.31 32.43 -6.28
C PRO A 261 -7.18 32.22 -5.26
N SER A 262 -6.05 32.85 -5.54
CA SER A 262 -4.84 32.89 -4.73
C SER A 262 -4.99 33.85 -3.54
N HIS A 263 -5.11 33.30 -2.32
CA HIS A 263 -4.78 34.02 -1.10
C HIS A 263 -3.82 33.17 -0.27
N ALA A 264 -2.55 33.14 -0.69
CA ALA A 264 -1.48 32.61 0.14
C ALA A 264 -1.23 33.59 1.31
N GLN A 265 -1.53 33.17 2.53
CA GLN A 265 -0.98 33.76 3.75
C GLN A 265 0.01 32.75 4.31
N LEU A 266 1.30 33.04 4.14
CA LEU A 266 2.40 32.38 4.83
C LEU A 266 2.60 33.14 6.14
N ALA A 267 2.51 32.44 7.26
CA ALA A 267 2.60 33.00 8.62
C ALA A 267 3.98 32.73 9.24
#